data_AF-A0AA49GQ01-F1
#
_entry.id   AF-A0AA49GQ01-F1
#
_cell.length_a   1.000
_cell.length_b   1.000
_cell.length_c   1.000
_cell.angle_alpha   90.00
_cell.angle_beta   90.00
_cell.angle_gamma   90.00
#
_symmetry.space_group_name_H-M   'P 1'
#
loop_
_entity.id
_entity.type
_entity.pdbx_description
1 polymer ?
#
loop_
_entity_poly.entity_id
_entity_poly.type
_entity_poly.pdbx_seq_one_letter_code
_entity_poly.pdbx_strand_id
1 'polypeptide(L)'
;MICLILTLFSSSSFCLDNPEDLGSCIRYQVTITTSENEIIEGIFQHATYFPIFKFSEIGFKEFIDSVAYNDTITIYRKVHQLTYPNNDNRGLNCVPVLYAIAQEDIVKIPSSNILKADLKGYEPCDNCTSNNEKAGFDFNGRSTITELTSEEIKLLQQNPEASYQFWYPDSEEEPIFGYGSYQILSYNKKIGINSLKEIANTLVKADIEDARLDAYNSYAGRQKRYKELKENLRRKNVILFTVHEAP
;
A
#
# COMPACT_ATOMS: atom_id res chain seq x y z
N MET A 1 57.11 -12.35 -28.21
CA MET A 1 56.13 -13.26 -28.81
C MET A 1 55.45 -14.00 -27.68
N ILE A 2 54.13 -14.16 -27.75
CA ILE A 2 53.18 -14.66 -26.72
C ILE A 2 52.48 -13.54 -25.91
N CYS A 3 51.19 -13.38 -26.27
CA CYS A 3 50.02 -13.02 -25.45
C CYS A 3 49.98 -11.64 -24.78
N LEU A 4 48.83 -10.97 -24.60
CA LEU A 4 47.45 -11.43 -24.59
C LEU A 4 46.56 -10.22 -24.92
N ILE A 5 45.53 -10.44 -25.73
CA ILE A 5 44.43 -9.49 -25.94
C ILE A 5 43.66 -9.36 -24.62
N LEU A 6 43.47 -8.13 -24.13
CA LEU A 6 42.54 -7.81 -23.05
C LEU A 6 41.71 -6.60 -23.50
N THR A 7 40.73 -6.88 -24.35
CA THR A 7 39.57 -6.01 -24.57
C THR A 7 38.69 -6.08 -23.32
N LEU A 8 38.80 -5.09 -22.44
CA LEU A 8 37.82 -4.85 -21.38
C LEU A 8 36.62 -4.11 -22.00
N PHE A 9 35.69 -4.89 -22.55
CA PHE A 9 34.29 -4.47 -22.66
C PHE A 9 33.69 -4.53 -21.26
N SER A 10 33.59 -3.38 -20.59
CA SER A 10 32.72 -3.24 -19.41
C SER A 10 31.28 -3.00 -19.88
N SER A 11 30.68 -4.01 -20.49
CA SER A 11 29.22 -4.10 -20.56
C SER A 11 28.75 -4.59 -19.19
N SER A 12 28.54 -3.66 -18.27
CA SER A 12 27.79 -3.95 -17.05
C SER A 12 26.35 -4.23 -17.45
N SER A 13 26.04 -5.52 -17.40
CA SER A 13 24.77 -6.16 -17.71
C SER A 13 23.58 -5.44 -17.07
N PHE A 14 22.72 -4.90 -17.91
CA PHE A 14 21.29 -4.88 -17.64
C PHE A 14 20.80 -6.34 -17.69
N CYS A 15 20.84 -7.02 -16.56
CA CYS A 15 19.97 -8.19 -16.35
C CYS A 15 18.70 -7.68 -15.68
N LEU A 16 17.83 -7.06 -16.49
CA LEU A 16 16.40 -7.06 -16.23
C LEU A 16 15.92 -8.48 -16.56
N ASP A 17 16.20 -9.44 -15.68
CA ASP A 17 15.49 -10.71 -15.70
C ASP A 17 14.09 -10.41 -15.16
N ASN A 18 13.23 -10.00 -16.10
CA ASN A 18 11.79 -9.85 -15.95
C ASN A 18 11.22 -11.15 -15.34
N PRO A 19 10.69 -11.13 -14.11
CA PRO A 19 9.48 -11.90 -13.91
C PRO A 19 8.41 -11.20 -14.74
N GLU A 20 7.80 -11.94 -15.66
CA GLU A 20 6.51 -11.56 -16.23
C GLU A 20 5.53 -11.43 -15.06
N ASP A 21 5.44 -10.23 -14.51
CA ASP A 21 4.65 -9.93 -13.33
C ASP A 21 3.18 -9.79 -13.78
N LEU A 22 2.52 -10.94 -13.83
CA LEU A 22 1.12 -11.11 -14.17
C LEU A 22 0.26 -10.60 -13.00
N GLY A 23 -0.07 -9.31 -13.03
CA GLY A 23 -1.16 -8.72 -12.23
C GLY A 23 -0.76 -7.84 -11.04
N SER A 24 0.49 -7.41 -10.94
CA SER A 24 0.98 -6.64 -9.80
C SER A 24 0.85 -5.13 -10.03
N CYS A 25 0.52 -4.41 -8.97
CA CYS A 25 0.42 -2.95 -8.98
C CYS A 25 1.75 -2.30 -9.42
N ILE A 26 1.71 -1.16 -10.12
CA ILE A 26 2.92 -0.40 -10.52
C ILE A 26 2.90 1.01 -9.92
N ARG A 27 4.06 1.47 -9.45
CA ARG A 27 4.34 2.86 -9.04
C ARG A 27 5.11 3.57 -10.14
N TYR A 28 4.48 4.54 -10.79
CA TYR A 28 5.10 5.40 -11.79
C TYR A 28 5.63 6.67 -11.13
N GLN A 29 6.92 6.95 -11.28
CA GLN A 29 7.51 8.23 -10.92
C GLN A 29 7.23 9.23 -12.03
N VAL A 30 6.56 10.34 -11.70
CA VAL A 30 5.99 11.24 -12.71
C VAL A 30 6.27 12.70 -12.39
N THR A 31 6.32 13.51 -13.44
CA THR A 31 6.22 14.97 -13.37
C THR A 31 4.97 15.41 -14.12
N ILE A 32 4.07 16.10 -13.45
CA ILE A 32 2.83 16.65 -14.00
C ILE A 32 2.95 18.17 -14.08
N THR A 33 2.63 18.74 -15.25
CA THR A 33 2.47 20.19 -15.40
C THR A 33 0.98 20.50 -15.53
N THR A 34 0.46 21.34 -14.63
CA THR A 34 -0.95 21.74 -14.62
C THR A 34 -1.22 22.92 -15.55
N SER A 35 -2.50 23.23 -15.81
CA SER A 35 -2.90 24.40 -16.60
C SER A 35 -2.50 25.74 -15.98
N GLU A 36 -2.22 25.75 -14.69
CA GLU A 36 -1.71 26.90 -13.94
C GLU A 36 -0.16 26.99 -13.98
N ASN A 37 0.50 26.12 -14.76
CA ASN A 37 1.96 25.93 -14.80
C ASN A 37 2.57 25.47 -13.47
N GLU A 38 1.78 24.89 -12.57
CA GLU A 38 2.32 24.19 -11.40
C GLU A 38 3.02 22.90 -11.86
N ILE A 39 4.21 22.63 -11.32
CA ILE A 39 4.93 21.39 -11.53
C ILE A 39 4.75 20.53 -10.28
N ILE A 40 4.16 19.35 -10.45
CA ILE A 40 3.91 18.38 -9.39
C ILE A 40 4.74 17.14 -9.68
N GLU A 41 5.62 16.79 -8.75
CA GLU A 41 6.42 15.57 -8.80
C GLU A 41 5.90 14.58 -7.75
N GLY A 42 5.88 13.30 -8.11
CA GLY A 42 5.46 12.26 -7.17
C GLY A 42 5.24 10.91 -7.83
N ILE A 43 4.49 10.06 -7.13
CA ILE A 43 4.13 8.71 -7.56
C ILE A 43 2.67 8.67 -8.00
N PHE A 44 2.44 8.17 -9.20
CA PHE A 44 1.13 7.70 -9.64
C PHE A 44 1.08 6.17 -9.48
N GLN A 45 0.15 5.68 -8.65
CA GLN A 45 -0.01 4.24 -8.42
C GLN A 45 -1.18 3.71 -9.24
N HIS A 46 -0.94 2.66 -10.04
CA HIS A 46 -1.98 2.01 -10.83
C HIS A 46 -1.92 0.49 -10.62
N ALA A 47 -3.05 -0.11 -10.27
CA ALA A 47 -3.19 -1.56 -10.16
C ALA A 47 -4.04 -2.06 -11.32
N THR A 48 -3.54 -3.03 -12.08
CA THR A 48 -4.23 -3.59 -13.24
C THR A 48 -3.98 -5.08 -13.33
N TYR A 49 -4.97 -5.82 -13.85
CA TYR A 49 -4.85 -7.24 -14.20
C TYR A 49 -4.23 -7.45 -15.60
N PHE A 50 -3.89 -6.36 -16.30
CA PHE A 50 -3.29 -6.40 -17.64
C PHE A 50 -1.75 -6.41 -17.55
N PRO A 51 -1.05 -7.00 -18.54
CA PRO A 51 0.41 -6.98 -18.59
C PRO A 51 0.94 -5.55 -18.49
N ILE A 52 2.05 -5.39 -17.75
CA ILE A 52 2.74 -4.11 -17.52
C ILE A 52 2.73 -3.28 -18.81
N PHE A 53 2.09 -2.12 -18.75
CA PHE A 53 1.95 -1.21 -19.88
C PHE A 53 3.34 -0.89 -20.43
N LYS A 54 3.64 -1.31 -21.67
CA LYS A 54 4.90 -1.01 -22.34
C LYS A 54 4.73 0.34 -23.04
N PHE A 55 5.44 1.36 -22.55
CA PHE A 55 5.45 2.75 -23.05
C PHE A 55 5.87 2.95 -24.52
N SER A 56 6.03 1.87 -25.30
CA SER A 56 6.32 1.92 -26.72
C SER A 56 5.11 2.30 -27.59
N GLU A 57 3.88 2.34 -27.05
CA GLU A 57 2.64 2.43 -27.86
C GLU A 57 1.83 3.73 -27.68
N ILE A 58 1.80 4.32 -26.49
CA ILE A 58 1.18 5.63 -26.22
C ILE A 58 2.03 6.42 -25.23
N GLY A 59 1.93 7.76 -25.25
CA GLY A 59 2.60 8.60 -24.26
C GLY A 59 1.95 8.46 -22.87
N PHE A 60 2.68 8.91 -21.84
CA PHE A 60 2.23 8.79 -20.46
C PHE A 60 0.95 9.60 -20.17
N LYS A 61 0.76 10.71 -20.89
CA LYS A 61 -0.47 11.51 -20.80
C LYS A 61 -1.68 10.75 -21.33
N GLU A 62 -1.56 10.13 -22.51
CA GLU A 62 -2.63 9.31 -23.08
C GLU A 62 -2.97 8.13 -22.16
N PHE A 63 -1.96 7.53 -21.52
CA PHE A 63 -2.18 6.49 -20.52
C PHE A 63 -3.00 7.03 -19.34
N ILE A 64 -2.61 8.15 -18.72
CA ILE A 64 -3.38 8.82 -17.66
C ILE A 64 -4.83 9.05 -18.09
N ASP A 65 -5.03 9.62 -19.28
CA ASP A 65 -6.36 9.95 -19.79
C ASP A 65 -7.24 8.69 -19.91
N SER A 66 -6.65 7.52 -20.19
CA SER A 66 -7.36 6.24 -20.28
C SER A 66 -7.73 5.60 -18.93
N VAL A 67 -7.01 5.93 -17.84
CA VAL A 67 -7.16 5.26 -16.53
C VAL A 67 -7.68 6.18 -15.41
N ALA A 68 -7.90 7.47 -15.69
CA ALA A 68 -8.40 8.43 -14.73
C ALA A 68 -9.85 8.12 -14.29
N TYR A 69 -9.98 7.38 -13.20
CA TYR A 69 -11.28 7.08 -12.59
C TYR A 69 -11.90 8.37 -12.03
N ASN A 70 -13.09 8.74 -12.51
CA ASN A 70 -13.79 9.99 -12.18
C ASN A 70 -13.05 11.28 -12.58
N ASP A 71 -12.36 11.30 -13.72
CA ASP A 71 -11.68 12.51 -14.25
C ASP A 71 -10.64 13.12 -13.30
N THR A 72 -10.12 12.33 -12.35
CA THR A 72 -9.10 12.77 -11.41
C THR A 72 -8.00 11.72 -11.30
N ILE A 73 -6.75 12.19 -11.24
CA ILE A 73 -5.62 11.36 -10.84
C ILE A 73 -5.18 11.71 -9.44
N THR A 74 -4.63 10.72 -8.73
CA THR A 74 -4.01 10.93 -7.42
C THR A 74 -2.49 10.78 -7.56
N ILE A 75 -1.77 11.84 -7.21
CA ILE A 75 -0.31 11.87 -7.14
C ILE A 75 0.11 11.89 -5.68
N TYR A 76 1.04 11.01 -5.33
CA TYR A 76 1.62 10.92 -4.00
C TYR A 76 3.00 11.57 -3.99
N ARG A 77 3.13 12.76 -3.42
CA ARG A 77 4.39 13.53 -3.41
C ARG A 77 5.50 12.81 -2.65
N LYS A 78 5.14 12.13 -1.55
CA LYS A 78 6.09 11.45 -0.68
C LYS A 78 5.55 10.12 -0.21
N VAL A 79 6.26 9.05 -0.58
CA VAL A 79 5.95 7.68 -0.17
C VAL A 79 7.02 7.21 0.80
N HIS A 80 6.60 6.78 1.98
CA HIS A 80 7.48 6.31 3.04
C HIS A 80 7.38 4.80 3.17
N GLN A 81 8.49 4.10 2.98
CA GLN A 81 8.57 2.71 3.43
C GLN A 81 8.58 2.67 4.97
N LEU A 82 7.62 1.96 5.56
CA LEU A 82 7.54 1.77 7.00
C LEU A 82 8.47 0.63 7.42
N THR A 83 9.20 0.85 8.51
CA THR A 83 9.92 -0.20 9.22
C THR A 83 9.04 -0.65 10.38
N TYR A 84 8.77 -1.95 10.48
CA TYR A 84 7.99 -2.51 11.59
C TYR A 84 8.50 -3.91 11.95
N PRO A 85 8.40 -4.33 13.23
CA PRO A 85 8.69 -5.70 13.62
C PRO A 85 7.64 -6.61 12.98
N ASN A 86 8.06 -7.37 11.96
CA ASN A 86 7.24 -8.44 11.43
C ASN A 86 7.31 -9.63 12.37
N ASN A 87 6.36 -9.72 13.30
CA ASN A 87 6.24 -10.82 14.24
C ASN A 87 5.47 -12.01 13.66
N ASP A 88 5.16 -11.98 12.36
CA ASP A 88 4.44 -13.03 11.68
C ASP A 88 5.39 -14.19 11.31
N ASN A 89 5.42 -15.19 12.18
CA ASN A 89 6.21 -16.40 12.01
C ASN A 89 5.52 -17.46 11.13
N ARG A 90 4.52 -17.09 10.31
CA ARG A 90 3.81 -18.02 9.40
C ARG A 90 4.69 -18.65 8.31
N GLY A 91 6.01 -18.41 8.31
CA GLY A 91 6.92 -18.92 7.29
C GLY A 91 6.61 -18.31 5.91
N LEU A 92 6.15 -17.06 5.89
CA LEU A 92 5.77 -16.35 4.68
C LEU A 92 6.95 -16.31 3.71
N ASN A 93 6.73 -16.72 2.46
CA ASN A 93 7.76 -16.70 1.41
C ASN A 93 8.14 -15.28 0.98
N CYS A 94 7.30 -14.30 1.33
CA CYS A 94 7.48 -12.89 1.12
C CYS A 94 7.15 -12.14 2.42
N VAL A 95 8.07 -11.29 2.89
CA VAL A 95 7.76 -10.30 3.92
C VAL A 95 7.26 -9.05 3.20
N PRO A 96 5.98 -8.67 3.35
CA PRO A 96 5.43 -7.52 2.64
C PRO A 96 6.10 -6.24 3.12
N VAL A 97 6.48 -5.39 2.17
CA VAL A 97 6.89 -4.02 2.48
C VAL A 97 5.64 -3.16 2.61
N LEU A 98 5.44 -2.57 3.79
CA LEU A 98 4.40 -1.57 4.01
C LEU A 98 4.93 -0.18 3.66
N TYR A 99 4.14 0.55 2.89
CA TYR A 99 4.32 1.95 2.56
C TYR A 99 3.25 2.79 3.27
N ALA A 100 3.59 4.03 3.58
CA ALA A 100 2.69 5.03 4.10
C ALA A 100 2.86 6.34 3.34
N ILE A 101 1.76 7.06 3.20
CA ILE A 101 1.68 8.35 2.52
C ILE A 101 0.91 9.26 3.46
N ALA A 102 1.50 10.40 3.78
CA ALA A 102 0.84 11.37 4.63
C ALA A 102 -0.34 11.99 3.87
N GLN A 103 -1.45 12.28 4.55
CA GLN A 103 -2.64 12.87 3.91
C GLN A 103 -2.31 14.16 3.16
N GLU A 104 -1.41 14.98 3.70
CA GLU A 104 -0.90 16.21 3.12
C GLU A 104 -0.05 16.01 1.85
N ASP A 105 0.48 14.81 1.63
CA ASP A 105 1.26 14.44 0.45
C ASP A 105 0.40 13.86 -0.69
N ILE A 106 -0.92 13.78 -0.49
CA ILE A 106 -1.88 13.29 -1.48
C ILE A 106 -2.44 14.46 -2.27
N VAL A 107 -2.08 14.55 -3.54
CA VAL A 107 -2.59 15.57 -4.46
C VAL A 107 -3.57 14.93 -5.43
N LYS A 108 -4.78 15.48 -5.51
CA LYS A 108 -5.76 15.09 -6.52
C LYS A 108 -5.80 16.14 -7.62
N ILE A 109 -5.58 15.72 -8.85
CA ILE A 109 -5.50 16.60 -10.02
C ILE A 109 -6.60 16.19 -10.99
N PRO A 110 -7.53 17.07 -11.36
CA PRO A 110 -8.45 16.80 -12.46
C PRO A 110 -7.67 16.54 -13.75
N SER A 111 -8.02 15.51 -14.52
CA SER A 111 -7.36 15.15 -15.78
C SER A 111 -7.38 16.32 -16.78
N SER A 112 -8.46 17.09 -16.79
CA SER A 112 -8.61 18.32 -17.59
C SER A 112 -7.62 19.43 -17.24
N ASN A 113 -7.04 19.40 -16.03
CA ASN A 113 -6.03 20.35 -15.59
C ASN A 113 -4.61 19.93 -15.99
N ILE A 114 -4.42 18.74 -16.60
CA ILE A 114 -3.09 18.23 -16.95
C ILE A 114 -2.71 18.69 -18.36
N LEU A 115 -1.76 19.63 -18.45
CA LEU A 115 -1.17 20.03 -19.73
C LEU A 115 -0.15 19.01 -20.23
N LYS A 116 0.70 18.52 -19.33
CA LYS A 116 1.79 17.59 -19.64
C LYS A 116 1.98 16.59 -18.51
N ALA A 117 2.32 15.36 -18.87
CA ALA A 117 2.69 14.31 -17.93
C ALA A 117 3.90 13.55 -18.47
N ASP A 118 5.01 13.61 -17.74
CA ASP A 118 6.26 12.94 -18.09
C ASP A 118 6.54 11.79 -17.11
N LEU A 119 6.88 10.63 -17.64
CA LEU A 119 7.37 9.49 -16.86
C LEU A 119 8.88 9.65 -16.59
N LYS A 120 9.30 9.43 -15.34
CA LYS A 120 10.72 9.41 -14.93
C LYS A 120 11.25 8.00 -14.71
N GLY A 121 10.39 7.10 -14.27
CA GLY A 121 10.72 5.71 -13.98
C GLY A 121 9.51 4.97 -13.42
N TYR A 122 9.65 3.67 -13.23
CA TYR A 122 8.60 2.86 -12.61
C TYR A 122 9.19 1.69 -11.84
N GLU A 123 8.45 1.23 -10.86
CA GLU A 123 8.76 0.03 -10.07
C GLU A 123 7.46 -0.71 -9.74
N PRO A 124 7.50 -2.05 -9.56
CA PRO A 124 6.36 -2.76 -9.02
C PRO A 124 6.04 -2.25 -7.60
N CYS A 125 4.75 -2.27 -7.24
CA CYS A 125 4.30 -1.90 -5.91
C CYS A 125 4.83 -2.89 -4.86
N ASP A 126 5.01 -4.13 -5.26
CA ASP A 126 5.39 -5.23 -4.40
C ASP A 126 6.91 -5.39 -4.41
N ASN A 127 7.52 -5.10 -3.27
CA ASN A 127 8.90 -5.44 -3.00
C ASN A 127 8.89 -6.47 -1.87
N CYS A 128 9.14 -7.74 -2.20
CA CYS A 128 9.45 -8.75 -1.20
C CYS A 128 10.91 -8.58 -0.79
N THR A 129 11.20 -8.54 0.51
CA THR A 129 12.59 -8.44 1.00
C THR A 129 13.34 -9.78 0.97
N SER A 130 12.64 -10.89 0.73
CA SER A 130 13.21 -12.22 0.50
C SER A 130 12.31 -13.02 -0.44
N ASN A 131 12.88 -13.76 -1.40
CA ASN A 131 12.17 -14.71 -2.25
C ASN A 131 12.58 -16.13 -1.86
N ASN A 132 11.64 -16.95 -1.38
CA ASN A 132 11.82 -18.39 -1.34
C ASN A 132 11.09 -19.01 -2.53
N GLU A 133 11.81 -19.15 -3.66
CA GLU A 133 11.28 -19.54 -4.98
C GLU A 133 10.53 -20.88 -4.99
N LYS A 134 10.69 -21.72 -3.96
CA LYS A 134 10.09 -23.05 -3.88
C LYS A 134 8.58 -23.09 -3.63
N ALA A 135 7.97 -22.01 -3.16
CA ALA A 135 6.61 -22.05 -2.63
C ALA A 135 5.62 -21.06 -3.28
N GLY A 136 6.02 -20.43 -4.39
CA GLY A 136 5.16 -19.50 -5.15
C GLY A 136 4.93 -18.16 -4.45
N PHE A 137 4.36 -17.20 -5.19
CA PHE A 137 3.95 -15.89 -4.68
C PHE A 137 2.52 -16.00 -4.15
N ASP A 138 2.35 -15.87 -2.83
CA ASP A 138 1.04 -15.71 -2.21
C ASP A 138 0.75 -14.20 -2.13
N PHE A 139 -0.07 -13.71 -3.06
CA PHE A 139 -0.35 -12.29 -3.26
C PHE A 139 -1.37 -11.81 -2.22
N ASN A 140 -0.91 -11.01 -1.25
CA ASN A 140 -1.78 -10.43 -0.22
C ASN A 140 -1.66 -8.89 -0.18
N GLY A 141 -2.30 -8.24 -1.15
CA GLY A 141 -2.97 -6.97 -0.93
C GLY A 141 -2.13 -5.69 -0.92
N ARG A 142 -2.77 -4.58 -1.29
CA ARG A 142 -2.14 -3.25 -1.40
C ARG A 142 -1.50 -2.83 -0.08
N SER A 143 -0.18 -2.70 -0.09
CA SER A 143 0.63 -2.36 1.09
C SER A 143 0.83 -0.86 1.29
N THR A 144 -0.16 0.00 0.99
CA THR A 144 -0.03 1.48 1.12
C THR A 144 -1.08 2.05 2.08
N ILE A 145 -0.64 2.68 3.17
CA ILE A 145 -1.49 3.39 4.15
C ILE A 145 -1.56 4.88 3.77
N THR A 146 -2.73 5.40 3.41
CA THR A 146 -2.91 6.78 2.87
C THR A 146 -3.57 7.76 3.84
N GLU A 147 -3.70 7.38 5.11
CA GLU A 147 -4.51 8.10 6.08
C GLU A 147 -3.76 8.53 7.35
N LEU A 148 -2.43 8.43 7.30
CA LEU A 148 -1.54 8.86 8.38
C LEU A 148 -1.16 10.31 8.17
N THR A 149 -0.77 10.97 9.25
CA THR A 149 -0.05 12.25 9.22
C THR A 149 1.45 12.04 9.08
N SER A 150 2.20 13.05 8.65
CA SER A 150 3.67 12.97 8.61
C SER A 150 4.28 12.64 9.99
N GLU A 151 3.70 13.15 11.07
CA GLU A 151 4.18 12.88 12.42
C GLU A 151 3.91 11.43 12.84
N GLU A 152 2.75 10.86 12.51
CA GLU A 152 2.48 9.43 12.77
C GLU A 152 3.45 8.52 12.01
N ILE A 153 3.74 8.83 10.75
CA ILE A 153 4.72 8.09 9.94
C ILE A 153 6.10 8.15 10.61
N LYS A 154 6.53 9.35 11.02
CA LYS A 154 7.81 9.54 11.69
C LYS A 154 7.88 8.77 13.02
N LEU A 155 6.82 8.80 13.82
CA LEU A 155 6.77 8.08 15.10
C LEU A 155 6.83 6.56 14.91
N LEU A 156 6.10 6.03 13.92
CA LEU A 156 6.17 4.62 13.53
C LEU A 156 7.59 4.21 13.12
N GLN A 157 8.31 5.06 12.39
CA GLN A 157 9.68 4.78 11.98
C GLN A 157 10.69 4.85 13.13
N GLN A 158 10.46 5.74 14.12
CA GLN A 158 11.38 5.92 15.24
C GLN A 158 11.22 4.88 16.35
N ASN A 159 9.99 4.40 16.59
CA ASN A 159 9.70 3.45 17.65
C ASN A 159 8.69 2.39 17.16
N PRO A 160 9.04 1.52 16.21
CA PRO A 160 8.13 0.47 15.81
C PRO A 160 8.12 -0.65 16.86
N GLU A 161 6.98 -0.86 17.54
CA GLU A 161 6.92 -1.73 18.73
C GLU A 161 6.33 -3.10 18.43
N ALA A 162 5.20 -3.14 17.73
CA ALA A 162 4.54 -4.40 17.41
C ALA A 162 3.63 -4.26 16.19
N SER A 163 3.47 -5.36 15.47
CA SER A 163 2.51 -5.50 14.37
C SER A 163 1.74 -6.80 14.53
N TYR A 164 0.43 -6.76 14.27
CA TYR A 164 -0.41 -7.95 14.22
C TYR A 164 -1.41 -7.84 13.08
N GLN A 165 -1.43 -8.84 12.21
CA GLN A 165 -2.46 -9.01 11.19
C GLN A 165 -3.53 -9.97 11.73
N PHE A 166 -4.80 -9.66 11.47
CA PHE A 166 -5.93 -10.48 11.87
C PHE A 166 -7.03 -10.42 10.82
N TRP A 167 -7.87 -11.45 10.82
CA TRP A 167 -8.95 -11.62 9.85
C TRP A 167 -10.28 -11.56 10.58
N TYR A 168 -11.29 -10.95 9.95
CA TYR A 168 -12.65 -11.17 10.39
C TYR A 168 -13.08 -12.54 9.89
N PRO A 169 -13.63 -13.41 10.76
CA PRO A 169 -14.06 -14.74 10.35
C PRO A 169 -15.21 -14.61 9.35
N ASP A 170 -15.27 -15.54 8.39
CA ASP A 170 -16.45 -15.74 7.55
C ASP A 170 -17.63 -16.15 8.45
N SER A 171 -18.47 -15.19 8.83
CA SER A 171 -19.76 -15.43 9.49
C SER A 171 -20.90 -15.42 8.47
N GLU A 172 -22.02 -16.08 8.76
CA GLU A 172 -23.23 -15.92 7.92
C GLU A 172 -23.84 -14.50 8.02
N GLU A 173 -23.46 -13.76 9.07
CA GLU A 173 -23.82 -12.36 9.32
C GLU A 173 -22.70 -11.43 8.78
N GLU A 174 -23.02 -10.41 7.98
CA GLU A 174 -22.01 -9.47 7.45
C GLU A 174 -21.33 -8.70 8.61
N PRO A 175 -20.00 -8.85 8.82
CA PRO A 175 -19.31 -8.11 9.88
C PRO A 175 -19.34 -6.60 9.61
N ILE A 176 -19.33 -5.77 10.66
CA ILE A 176 -19.35 -4.29 10.55
C ILE A 176 -18.10 -3.81 9.79
N PHE A 177 -17.01 -4.57 9.88
CA PHE A 177 -15.75 -4.27 9.21
C PHE A 177 -15.77 -4.66 7.72
N GLY A 178 -16.69 -5.52 7.29
CA GLY A 178 -16.61 -6.23 6.01
C GLY A 178 -15.66 -7.43 6.08
N TYR A 179 -15.80 -8.40 5.16
CA TYR A 179 -14.84 -9.49 5.05
C TYR A 179 -13.48 -8.97 4.60
N GLY A 180 -12.42 -9.42 5.25
CA GLY A 180 -11.05 -9.10 4.84
C GLY A 180 -10.02 -9.18 5.96
N SER A 181 -8.78 -8.87 5.57
CA SER A 181 -7.64 -8.79 6.46
C SER A 181 -7.44 -7.36 6.99
N TYR A 182 -7.08 -7.26 8.26
CA TYR A 182 -6.75 -6.02 8.94
C TYR A 182 -5.37 -6.14 9.56
N GLN A 183 -4.71 -5.00 9.73
CA GLN A 183 -3.44 -4.93 10.43
C GLN A 183 -3.45 -3.80 11.44
N ILE A 184 -2.91 -4.10 12.62
CA ILE A 184 -2.67 -3.13 13.68
C ILE A 184 -1.17 -2.96 13.92
N LEU A 185 -0.74 -1.71 14.00
CA LEU A 185 0.64 -1.32 14.29
C LEU A 185 0.67 -0.50 15.57
N SER A 186 1.62 -0.76 16.45
CA SER A 186 1.88 0.10 17.60
C SER A 186 3.24 0.75 17.53
N TYR A 187 3.27 2.01 17.93
CA TYR A 187 4.48 2.75 18.28
C TYR A 187 4.47 3.17 19.76
N ASN A 188 3.74 2.41 20.58
CA ASN A 188 3.65 2.60 22.02
C ASN A 188 4.49 1.55 22.74
N LYS A 189 5.54 1.98 23.44
CA LYS A 189 6.45 1.10 24.22
C LYS A 189 5.76 0.18 25.23
N LYS A 190 4.50 0.47 25.58
CA LYS A 190 3.71 -0.32 26.53
C LYS A 190 2.79 -1.34 25.85
N ILE A 191 2.63 -1.29 24.53
CA ILE A 191 1.70 -2.14 23.77
C ILE A 191 2.50 -3.07 22.88
N GLY A 192 2.88 -4.22 23.42
CA GLY A 192 3.53 -5.29 22.68
C GLY A 192 2.55 -6.17 21.89
N ILE A 193 3.09 -7.19 21.23
CA ILE A 193 2.32 -8.09 20.35
C ILE A 193 1.13 -8.78 21.03
N ASN A 194 1.27 -9.20 22.29
CA ASN A 194 0.17 -9.86 23.01
C ASN A 194 -0.98 -8.90 23.29
N SER A 195 -0.69 -7.65 23.65
CA SER A 195 -1.71 -6.61 23.82
C SER A 195 -2.40 -6.28 22.49
N LEU A 196 -1.66 -6.27 21.37
CA LEU A 196 -2.27 -6.13 20.04
C LEU A 196 -3.23 -7.28 19.72
N LYS A 197 -2.85 -8.53 20.02
CA LYS A 197 -3.74 -9.70 19.86
C LYS A 197 -5.01 -9.57 20.71
N GLU A 198 -4.89 -9.14 21.96
CA GLU A 198 -6.04 -8.90 22.84
C GLU A 198 -6.96 -7.78 22.32
N ILE A 199 -6.37 -6.70 21.81
CA ILE A 199 -7.11 -5.63 21.15
C ILE A 199 -7.87 -6.21 19.95
N ALA A 200 -7.19 -6.87 19.01
CA ALA A 200 -7.80 -7.46 17.82
C ALA A 200 -8.95 -8.43 18.17
N ASN A 201 -8.74 -9.32 19.15
CA ASN A 201 -9.79 -10.25 19.61
C ASN A 201 -10.99 -9.51 20.21
N THR A 202 -10.76 -8.43 20.96
CA THR A 202 -11.83 -7.58 21.49
C THR A 202 -12.59 -6.89 20.37
N LEU A 203 -11.90 -6.42 19.33
CA LEU A 203 -12.53 -5.80 18.16
C LEU A 203 -13.44 -6.78 17.42
N VAL A 204 -12.95 -8.00 17.17
CA VAL A 204 -13.73 -9.04 16.48
C VAL A 204 -14.96 -9.43 17.31
N LYS A 205 -14.82 -9.60 18.63
CA LYS A 205 -15.96 -9.95 19.50
C LYS A 205 -17.01 -8.85 19.59
N ALA A 206 -16.59 -7.61 19.85
CA ALA A 206 -17.50 -6.47 19.93
C ALA A 206 -18.25 -6.25 18.62
N ASP A 207 -17.65 -6.65 17.50
CA ASP A 207 -18.30 -6.59 16.20
C ASP A 207 -19.46 -7.56 16.05
N ILE A 208 -19.19 -8.83 16.35
CA ILE A 208 -20.17 -9.91 16.27
C ILE A 208 -21.35 -9.65 17.22
N GLU A 209 -21.07 -9.09 18.40
CA GLU A 209 -22.11 -8.78 19.39
C GLU A 209 -23.00 -7.60 18.94
N ASP A 210 -22.44 -6.59 18.28
CA ASP A 210 -23.15 -5.36 17.90
C ASP A 210 -23.78 -5.38 16.50
N ALA A 211 -23.36 -6.30 15.62
CA ALA A 211 -23.97 -6.50 14.29
C ALA A 211 -25.47 -6.85 14.34
N ARG A 212 -26.00 -7.14 15.54
CA ARG A 212 -27.40 -7.49 15.80
C ARG A 212 -28.35 -6.30 15.99
N LEU A 213 -27.87 -5.06 15.81
CA LEU A 213 -28.64 -3.84 16.05
C LEU A 213 -28.91 -3.08 14.73
N ASP A 214 -30.18 -2.77 14.42
CA ASP A 214 -30.63 -2.26 13.11
C ASP A 214 -29.94 -0.96 12.62
N ALA A 215 -29.57 -0.04 13.52
CA ALA A 215 -28.85 1.19 13.15
C ALA A 215 -27.42 0.91 12.62
N TYR A 216 -26.87 -0.25 12.95
CA TYR A 216 -25.51 -0.70 12.64
C TYR A 216 -25.43 -1.53 11.35
N ASN A 217 -26.57 -1.99 10.84
CA ASN A 217 -26.67 -2.70 9.56
C ASN A 217 -26.65 -1.76 8.34
N SER A 218 -26.63 -0.44 8.53
CA SER A 218 -26.41 0.52 7.44
C SER A 218 -24.91 0.71 7.15
N TYR A 219 -24.53 0.78 5.87
CA TYR A 219 -23.15 1.06 5.45
C TYR A 219 -22.58 2.34 6.09
N ALA A 220 -23.39 3.40 6.16
CA ALA A 220 -22.99 4.67 6.78
C ALA A 220 -22.72 4.52 8.29
N GLY A 221 -23.54 3.74 9.00
CA GLY A 221 -23.32 3.41 10.41
C GLY A 221 -22.02 2.65 10.63
N ARG A 222 -21.75 1.64 9.78
CA ARG A 222 -20.49 0.87 9.81
C ARG A 222 -19.25 1.75 9.61
N GLN A 223 -19.25 2.62 8.60
CA GLN A 223 -18.14 3.53 8.32
C GLN A 223 -17.88 4.52 9.47
N LYS A 224 -18.93 5.07 10.07
CA LYS A 224 -18.80 5.98 11.22
C LYS A 224 -18.12 5.30 12.40
N ARG A 225 -18.53 4.09 12.75
CA ARG A 225 -17.97 3.31 13.86
C ARG A 225 -16.52 2.91 13.61
N TYR A 226 -16.20 2.49 12.39
CA TYR A 226 -14.82 2.19 12.00
C TYR A 226 -13.90 3.40 12.21
N LYS A 227 -14.37 4.60 11.83
CA LYS A 227 -13.65 5.85 12.07
C LYS A 227 -13.46 6.13 13.56
N GLU A 228 -14.51 6.05 14.36
CA GLU A 228 -14.46 6.28 15.82
C GLU A 228 -13.48 5.32 16.51
N LEU A 229 -13.50 4.05 16.11
CA LEU A 229 -12.56 3.06 16.62
C LEU A 229 -11.11 3.42 16.30
N LYS A 230 -10.84 3.80 15.05
CA LYS A 230 -9.49 4.21 14.63
C LYS A 230 -9.00 5.41 15.39
N GLU A 231 -9.85 6.39 15.63
CA GLU A 231 -9.52 7.55 16.47
C GLU A 231 -9.22 7.12 17.92
N ASN A 232 -9.99 6.20 18.49
CA ASN A 232 -9.74 5.66 19.83
C ASN A 232 -8.42 4.88 19.93
N LEU A 233 -8.07 4.11 18.90
CA LEU A 233 -6.78 3.40 18.83
C LEU A 233 -5.61 4.37 18.62
N ARG A 234 -5.78 5.40 17.77
CA ARG A 234 -4.77 6.45 17.54
C ARG A 234 -4.40 7.18 18.83
N ARG A 235 -5.37 7.46 19.71
CA ARG A 235 -5.11 8.03 21.06
C ARG A 235 -4.23 7.13 21.95
N LYS A 236 -4.16 5.83 21.65
CA LYS A 236 -3.30 4.86 22.32
C LYS A 236 -1.99 4.60 21.56
N ASN A 237 -1.70 5.37 20.50
CA ASN A 237 -0.58 5.17 19.58
C ASN A 237 -0.62 3.80 18.90
N VAL A 238 -1.83 3.40 18.47
CA VAL A 238 -2.10 2.20 17.68
C VAL A 238 -2.80 2.60 16.39
N ILE A 239 -2.26 2.18 15.25
CA ILE A 239 -2.85 2.38 13.93
C ILE A 239 -3.58 1.09 13.53
N LEU A 240 -4.82 1.21 13.07
CA LEU A 240 -5.61 0.14 12.46
C LEU A 240 -5.90 0.52 11.00
N PHE A 241 -5.59 -0.39 10.08
CA PHE A 241 -5.89 -0.23 8.66
C PHE A 241 -6.28 -1.58 8.03
N THR A 242 -6.96 -1.50 6.89
CA THR A 242 -7.32 -2.67 6.07
C THR A 242 -6.13 -3.09 5.21
N VAL A 243 -5.89 -4.39 5.15
CA VAL A 243 -4.99 -5.03 4.18
C VAL A 243 -5.92 -5.61 3.12
N HIS A 244 -6.28 -4.81 2.12
CA HIS A 244 -7.25 -5.25 1.11
C HIS A 244 -6.73 -6.45 0.34
N GLU A 245 -7.45 -7.57 0.37
CA GLU A 245 -7.54 -8.48 -0.76
C GLU A 245 -8.23 -7.72 -1.91
N ALA A 246 -7.75 -7.87 -3.13
CA ALA A 246 -8.41 -7.26 -4.28
C ALA A 246 -9.86 -7.77 -4.36
N PRO A 247 -10.86 -6.92 -4.68
CA PRO A 247 -12.18 -7.42 -5.06
C PRO A 247 -12.12 -8.25 -6.35
#